data_AF-A0A7C2Q1H8-F1
#
_entry.id   AF-A0A7C2Q1H8-F1
#
_cell.length_a   1.000
_cell.length_b   1.000
_cell.length_c   1.000
_cell.angle_alpha   90.00
_cell.angle_beta   90.00
_cell.angle_gamma   90.00
#
_symmetry.space_group_name_H-M   'P 1'
#
loop_
_entity.id
_entity.type
_entity.pdbx_description
1 polymer ?
#
loop_
_entity_poly.entity_id
_entity_poly.type
_entity_poly.pdbx_seq_one_letter_code
_entity_poly.pdbx_strand_id
1 'polypeptide(L)'
;MSAEIDVAATLAALRAEVRARRAALPAAEPTPTERELQRVLEELEYTRVVSAHWPLEGRNPLEQVVALINKVVRRYLRWYINPIVEQQNSFNDTAARAIRLLAAENAALRAELTALRNQIEQSSS
;
A
#
# COMPACT_ATOMS: atom_id res chain seq x y z
N MET A 1 -22.26 -35.13 13.77
CA MET A 1 -21.28 -34.64 14.75
C MET A 1 -20.29 -33.77 14.00
N SER A 2 -20.57 -32.48 13.90
CA SER A 2 -19.65 -31.51 13.29
C SER A 2 -18.54 -31.26 14.30
N ALA A 3 -17.33 -31.72 13.99
CA ALA A 3 -16.15 -31.33 14.76
C ALA A 3 -16.06 -29.81 14.67
N GLU A 4 -16.30 -29.13 15.80
CA GLU A 4 -16.13 -27.70 15.93
C GLU A 4 -14.65 -27.44 15.64
N ILE A 5 -14.36 -26.88 14.45
CA ILE A 5 -12.99 -26.60 14.04
C ILE A 5 -12.46 -25.59 15.05
N ASP A 6 -11.54 -26.03 15.91
CA ASP A 6 -10.86 -25.16 16.85
C ASP A 6 -9.92 -24.25 16.04
N VAL A 7 -10.50 -23.12 15.62
CA VAL A 7 -9.81 -22.09 14.84
C VAL A 7 -8.59 -21.57 15.59
N ALA A 8 -8.65 -21.54 16.94
CA ALA A 8 -7.55 -21.07 17.77
C ALA A 8 -6.39 -22.08 17.75
N ALA A 9 -6.66 -23.37 17.93
CA ALA A 9 -5.64 -24.42 17.80
C ALA A 9 -5.03 -24.47 16.39
N THR A 10 -5.86 -24.32 15.36
CA THR A 10 -5.42 -24.34 13.95
C THR A 10 -4.53 -23.14 13.63
N LEU A 11 -4.90 -21.93 14.07
CA LEU A 11 -4.06 -20.72 13.92
C LEU A 11 -2.75 -20.81 14.71
N ALA A 12 -2.78 -21.42 15.90
CA ALA A 12 -1.59 -21.61 16.71
C ALA A 12 -0.59 -22.57 16.03
N ALA A 13 -1.09 -23.70 15.51
CA ALA A 13 -0.30 -24.65 14.74
C ALA A 13 0.29 -24.00 13.48
N LEU A 14 -0.52 -23.26 12.70
CA LEU A 14 -0.07 -22.57 11.50
C LEU A 14 1.01 -21.52 11.80
N ARG A 15 0.86 -20.75 12.88
CA ARG A 15 1.88 -19.77 13.33
C ARG A 15 3.17 -20.42 13.80
N ALA A 16 3.09 -21.60 14.42
CA ALA A 16 4.27 -22.36 14.82
C ALA A 16 5.02 -22.87 13.59
N GLU A 17 4.31 -23.40 12.61
CA GLU A 17 4.90 -23.92 11.38
C GLU A 17 5.50 -22.82 10.49
N VAL A 18 4.82 -21.67 10.36
CA VAL A 18 5.36 -20.50 9.64
C VAL A 18 6.64 -19.99 10.30
N ARG A 19 6.72 -19.99 11.65
CA ARG A 19 7.93 -19.61 12.38
C ARG A 19 9.06 -20.62 12.18
N ALA A 20 8.77 -21.91 12.24
CA ALA A 20 9.76 -22.96 11.99
C ALA A 20 10.32 -22.88 10.56
N ARG A 21 9.45 -22.69 9.56
CA ARG A 21 9.87 -22.46 8.16
C ARG A 21 10.70 -21.19 8.01
N ARG A 22 10.31 -20.08 8.64
CA ARG A 22 11.11 -18.83 8.62
C ARG A 22 12.47 -18.99 9.29
N ALA A 23 12.57 -19.77 10.35
CA ALA A 23 13.84 -20.04 11.03
C ALA A 23 14.75 -20.98 10.22
N ALA A 24 14.16 -21.88 9.42
CA ALA A 24 14.89 -22.80 8.55
C ALA A 24 15.37 -22.14 7.23
N LEU A 25 14.72 -21.07 6.77
CA LEU A 25 15.29 -20.24 5.70
C LEU A 25 16.42 -19.40 6.28
N PRO A 26 17.62 -19.37 5.67
CA PRO A 26 18.61 -18.36 6.00
C PRO A 26 17.97 -17.00 5.73
N ALA A 27 17.75 -16.22 6.79
CA ALA A 27 17.25 -14.87 6.69
C ALA A 27 18.34 -14.02 6.02
N ALA A 28 18.36 -14.02 4.69
CA ALA A 28 19.13 -13.04 3.94
C ALA A 28 18.64 -11.67 4.39
N GLU A 29 19.53 -10.89 5.01
CA GLU A 29 19.18 -9.53 5.41
C GLU A 29 18.69 -8.76 4.18
N PRO A 30 17.58 -7.99 4.30
CA PRO A 30 17.07 -7.23 3.18
C PRO A 30 18.13 -6.25 2.71
N THR A 31 18.40 -6.29 1.41
CA THR A 31 19.36 -5.42 0.74
C THR A 31 18.99 -3.95 0.98
N PRO A 32 19.95 -3.01 0.92
CA PRO A 32 19.65 -1.58 1.06
C PRO A 32 18.53 -1.10 0.13
N THR A 33 18.49 -1.62 -1.10
CA THR A 33 17.45 -1.32 -2.09
C THR A 33 16.07 -1.86 -1.68
N GLU A 34 15.99 -3.03 -1.05
CA GLU A 34 14.71 -3.58 -0.56
C GLU A 34 14.15 -2.77 0.61
N ARG A 35 15.03 -2.33 1.52
CA ARG A 35 14.63 -1.42 2.61
C ARG A 35 14.14 -0.08 2.08
N GLU A 36 14.80 0.44 1.05
CA GLU A 36 14.36 1.68 0.41
C GLU A 36 13.03 1.49 -0.34
N LEU A 37 12.85 0.38 -1.05
CA LEU A 37 11.59 0.04 -1.71
C LEU A 37 10.43 -0.05 -0.70
N GLN A 38 10.66 -0.64 0.47
CA GLN A 38 9.66 -0.69 1.55
C GLN A 38 9.28 0.71 2.03
N ARG A 39 10.25 1.60 2.25
CA ARG A 39 9.98 2.99 2.66
C ARG A 39 9.18 3.75 1.60
N VAL A 40 9.56 3.63 0.34
CA VAL A 40 8.86 4.31 -0.77
C VAL A 40 7.44 3.76 -0.94
N LEU A 41 7.22 2.46 -0.74
CA LEU A 41 5.89 1.86 -0.74
C LEU A 41 5.02 2.38 0.41
N GLU A 42 5.60 2.61 1.59
CA GLU A 42 4.89 3.24 2.71
C GLU A 42 4.55 4.70 2.40
N GLU A 43 5.49 5.49 1.87
CA GLU A 43 5.27 6.88 1.46
C GLU A 43 4.18 7.01 0.38
N LEU A 44 4.13 6.06 -0.56
CA LEU A 44 3.11 5.99 -1.60
C LEU A 44 1.69 5.83 -1.02
N GLU A 45 1.53 5.07 0.06
CA GLU A 45 0.22 4.88 0.71
C GLU A 45 -0.29 6.16 1.37
N TYR A 46 0.59 7.00 1.90
CA TYR A 46 0.21 8.27 2.52
C TYR A 46 -0.13 9.35 1.50
N THR A 47 0.55 9.36 0.35
CA THR A 47 0.48 10.45 -0.62
C THR A 47 -0.52 10.21 -1.76
N ARG A 48 -1.05 8.98 -1.91
CA ARG A 48 -1.93 8.63 -3.04
C ARG A 48 -3.27 9.37 -3.08
N VAL A 49 -3.75 9.90 -1.94
CA VAL A 49 -5.08 10.52 -1.85
C VAL A 49 -4.98 12.04 -1.97
N VAL A 50 -5.57 12.58 -3.03
CA VAL A 50 -5.75 14.03 -3.22
C VAL A 50 -7.13 14.44 -2.68
N SER A 51 -7.17 15.45 -1.79
CA SER A 51 -8.41 16.00 -1.21
C SER A 51 -8.71 17.40 -1.76
N ALA A 52 -9.97 17.64 -2.11
CA ALA A 52 -10.45 18.91 -2.69
C ALA A 52 -11.18 19.83 -1.69
N HIS A 53 -11.03 19.60 -0.37
CA HIS A 53 -11.81 20.33 0.63
C HIS A 53 -11.12 21.61 1.12
N TRP A 54 -11.74 22.76 0.89
CA TRP A 54 -11.36 24.04 1.51
C TRP A 54 -12.51 24.61 2.36
N PRO A 55 -12.30 25.06 3.61
CA PRO A 55 -13.32 25.72 4.41
C PRO A 55 -13.47 27.21 4.03
N LEU A 56 -14.70 27.72 3.97
CA LEU A 56 -15.00 29.14 3.76
C LEU A 56 -15.73 29.66 5.00
N GLU A 57 -15.07 30.50 5.79
CA GLU A 57 -15.68 31.22 6.90
C GLU A 57 -15.87 32.70 6.52
N GLY A 58 -17.02 33.27 6.89
CA GLY A 58 -17.31 34.70 6.71
C GLY A 58 -18.15 35.22 7.89
N ARG A 59 -17.69 36.31 8.51
CA ARG A 59 -18.21 36.93 9.74
C ARG A 59 -18.92 38.28 9.50
N ASN A 60 -18.71 38.96 8.35
CA ASN A 60 -19.28 40.29 8.04
C ASN A 60 -20.16 40.35 6.75
N PRO A 61 -21.03 41.37 6.55
CA PRO A 61 -21.90 41.46 5.35
C PRO A 61 -21.18 41.61 4.01
N LEU A 62 -20.04 42.32 3.94
CA LEU A 62 -19.16 42.30 2.76
C LEU A 62 -18.55 40.90 2.55
N GLU A 63 -18.22 40.20 3.64
CA GLU A 63 -17.76 38.82 3.59
C GLU A 63 -18.87 37.85 3.18
N GLN A 64 -20.16 38.18 3.36
CA GLN A 64 -21.28 37.38 2.85
C GLN A 64 -21.38 37.46 1.32
N VAL A 65 -21.14 38.64 0.73
CA VAL A 65 -21.10 38.78 -0.74
C VAL A 65 -19.90 38.01 -1.30
N VAL A 66 -18.73 38.14 -0.67
CA VAL A 66 -17.54 37.34 -1.02
C VAL A 66 -17.80 35.85 -0.82
N ALA A 67 -18.49 35.44 0.25
CA ALA A 67 -18.86 34.05 0.50
C ALA A 67 -19.86 33.54 -0.56
N LEU A 68 -20.78 34.38 -1.04
CA LEU A 68 -21.69 34.04 -2.13
C LEU A 68 -20.92 33.78 -3.43
N ILE A 69 -19.99 34.68 -3.79
CA ILE A 69 -19.10 34.51 -4.95
C ILE A 69 -18.27 33.23 -4.80
N ASN A 70 -17.64 33.03 -3.64
CA ASN A 70 -16.85 31.83 -3.35
C ASN A 70 -17.70 30.54 -3.37
N LYS A 71 -19.00 30.62 -3.04
CA LYS A 71 -19.94 29.50 -3.12
C LYS A 71 -20.25 29.13 -4.57
N VAL A 72 -20.42 30.12 -5.45
CA VAL A 72 -20.61 29.91 -6.90
C VAL A 72 -19.33 29.36 -7.53
N VAL A 73 -18.19 29.98 -7.25
CA VAL A 73 -16.87 29.50 -7.69
C VAL A 73 -16.62 28.08 -7.20
N ARG A 74 -16.94 27.76 -5.94
CA ARG A 74 -16.87 26.38 -5.42
C ARG A 74 -17.78 25.43 -6.19
N ARG A 75 -19.03 25.82 -6.48
CA ARG A 75 -19.95 24.95 -7.21
C ARG A 75 -19.41 24.65 -8.61
N TYR A 76 -18.87 25.66 -9.29
CA TYR A 76 -18.29 25.53 -10.63
C TYR A 76 -16.99 24.71 -10.62
N LEU A 77 -16.05 25.07 -9.74
CA LEU A 77 -14.79 24.35 -9.56
C LEU A 77 -15.01 22.92 -9.07
N ARG A 78 -16.00 22.65 -8.21
CA ARG A 78 -16.33 21.29 -7.79
C ARG A 78 -16.69 20.40 -8.98
N TRP A 79 -17.41 20.94 -9.97
CA TRP A 79 -17.77 20.16 -11.16
C TRP A 79 -16.56 19.86 -12.06
N TYR A 80 -15.56 20.75 -12.09
CA TYR A 80 -14.35 20.56 -12.89
C TYR A 80 -13.24 19.77 -12.17
N ILE A 81 -13.00 20.07 -10.89
CA ILE A 81 -11.90 19.50 -10.08
C ILE A 81 -12.25 18.10 -9.58
N ASN A 82 -13.49 17.85 -9.13
CA ASN A 82 -13.85 16.53 -8.60
C ASN A 82 -13.57 15.38 -9.58
N PRO A 83 -13.98 15.42 -10.86
CA PRO A 83 -13.69 14.32 -11.77
C PRO A 83 -12.19 14.15 -12.03
N ILE A 84 -11.41 15.23 -12.03
CA ILE A 84 -9.94 15.17 -12.18
C ILE A 84 -9.31 14.52 -10.95
N VAL A 85 -9.73 14.91 -9.74
CA VAL A 85 -9.25 14.32 -8.48
C VAL A 85 -9.64 12.84 -8.38
N GLU A 86 -10.86 12.49 -8.79
CA GLU A 86 -11.34 11.11 -8.81
C GLU A 86 -10.54 10.25 -9.81
N GLN A 87 -10.25 10.79 -11.00
CA GLN A 87 -9.37 10.13 -11.98
C GLN A 87 -7.95 9.96 -11.46
N GLN A 88 -7.36 10.99 -10.81
CA GLN A 88 -6.02 10.91 -10.23
C GLN A 88 -5.96 9.89 -9.09
N ASN A 89 -6.93 9.90 -8.17
CA ASN A 89 -6.98 8.93 -7.09
C ASN A 89 -7.15 7.50 -7.63
N SER A 90 -8.01 7.29 -8.63
CA SER A 90 -8.19 5.99 -9.29
C SER A 90 -6.90 5.50 -9.98
N PHE A 91 -6.17 6.40 -10.64
CA PHE A 91 -4.88 6.10 -11.22
C PHE A 91 -3.84 5.74 -10.15
N ASN A 92 -3.71 6.58 -9.12
CA ASN A 92 -2.77 6.38 -8.00
C ASN A 92 -3.03 5.04 -7.31
N ASP A 93 -4.29 4.68 -7.09
CA ASP A 93 -4.67 3.40 -6.51
C ASP A 93 -4.26 2.21 -7.38
N THR A 94 -4.46 2.32 -8.70
CA THR A 94 -4.10 1.26 -9.65
C THR A 94 -2.58 1.12 -9.75
N ALA A 95 -1.86 2.24 -9.83
CA ALA A 95 -0.40 2.28 -9.84
C ALA A 95 0.17 1.71 -8.54
N ALA A 96 -0.33 2.10 -7.38
CA ALA A 96 0.11 1.58 -6.09
C ALA A 96 -0.13 0.07 -5.93
N ARG A 97 -1.25 -0.44 -6.45
CA ARG A 97 -1.47 -1.91 -6.52
C ARG A 97 -0.46 -2.58 -7.45
N ALA A 98 -0.23 -2.06 -8.64
CA ALA A 98 0.72 -2.63 -9.59
C ALA A 98 2.16 -2.67 -9.04
N ILE A 99 2.62 -1.58 -8.42
CA ILE A 99 3.96 -1.52 -7.82
C ILE A 99 4.12 -2.54 -6.69
N ARG A 100 3.09 -2.73 -5.84
CA ARG A 100 3.12 -3.76 -4.79
C ARG A 100 3.19 -5.18 -5.35
N LEU A 101 2.43 -5.46 -6.40
CA LEU A 101 2.48 -6.77 -7.08
C LEU A 101 3.87 -7.02 -7.66
N LEU A 102 4.46 -6.02 -8.33
CA LEU A 102 5.82 -6.11 -8.86
C LEU A 102 6.86 -6.30 -7.76
N ALA A 103 6.73 -5.61 -6.62
CA ALA A 103 7.62 -5.78 -5.48
C ALA A 103 7.53 -7.20 -4.88
N ALA A 104 6.31 -7.75 -4.78
CA ALA A 104 6.08 -9.11 -4.30
C ALA A 104 6.67 -10.17 -5.24
N GLU A 105 6.44 -10.04 -6.56
CA GLU A 105 7.02 -10.92 -7.58
C GLU A 105 8.55 -10.84 -7.58
N ASN A 106 9.12 -9.64 -7.45
CA ASN A 106 10.57 -9.48 -7.37
C ASN A 106 11.16 -10.19 -6.14
N ALA A 107 10.50 -10.10 -4.99
CA ALA A 107 10.92 -10.80 -3.79
C ALA A 107 10.83 -12.34 -3.96
N ALA A 108 9.78 -12.84 -4.61
CA ALA A 108 9.64 -14.27 -4.91
C ALA A 108 10.75 -14.77 -5.83
N LEU A 109 11.01 -14.08 -6.95
CA LEU A 109 12.09 -14.42 -7.89
C LEU A 109 13.47 -14.42 -7.22
N ARG A 110 13.74 -13.47 -6.33
CA ARG A 110 14.98 -13.43 -5.56
C ARG A 110 15.12 -14.63 -4.62
N ALA A 111 14.04 -14.99 -3.92
CA ALA A 111 14.03 -16.16 -3.05
C ALA A 111 14.31 -17.45 -3.82
N GLU A 112 13.72 -17.60 -5.02
CA GLU A 112 14.00 -18.72 -5.92
C GLU A 112 15.47 -18.75 -6.38
N LEU A 113 16.02 -17.60 -6.78
CA LEU A 113 17.43 -17.51 -7.18
C LEU A 113 18.38 -17.88 -6.04
N THR A 114 18.10 -17.44 -4.81
CA THR A 114 18.91 -17.81 -3.64
C THR A 114 18.79 -19.31 -3.35
N ALA A 115 17.58 -19.88 -3.45
CA ALA A 115 17.39 -21.31 -3.26
C ALA A 115 18.16 -22.14 -4.30
N LEU A 116 18.11 -21.75 -5.57
CA LEU A 116 18.84 -22.40 -6.67
C LEU A 116 20.37 -22.30 -6.48
N ARG A 117 20.87 -21.13 -6.07
CA ARG A 117 22.30 -20.94 -5.78
C ARG A 117 22.77 -21.88 -4.68
N ASN A 118 22.02 -21.97 -3.58
CA ASN A 118 22.33 -22.86 -2.47
C ASN A 118 22.33 -24.35 -2.90
N GLN A 119 21.41 -24.75 -3.78
CA GLN A 119 21.39 -26.12 -4.33
C GLN A 119 22.62 -26.44 -5.17
N ILE A 120 23.09 -25.49 -5.99
CA ILE A 120 24.31 -25.64 -6.80
C ILE A 120 25.54 -25.77 -5.89
N GLU A 121 25.66 -24.92 -4.87
CA GLU A 121 26.78 -24.98 -3.91
C GLU A 121 26.82 -26.31 -3.14
N GLN A 122 25.65 -26.84 -2.75
CA GLN A 122 25.51 -28.14 -2.11
C GLN A 122 25.82 -29.31 -3.04
N SER A 123 25.55 -29.18 -4.34
CA SER A 123 25.83 -30.23 -5.33
C SER A 123 27.29 -30.25 -5.81
N SER A 124 28.01 -29.14 -5.60
CA SER A 124 29.43 -28.97 -5.97
C SER A 124 30.40 -29.26 -4.83
N SER A 125 29.89 -29.50 -3.61
CA SER A 125 30.67 -29.89 -2.42
C SER A 125 30.60 -31.39 -2.20
#